data_AF-A0A1Q7NJA7-F1
#
_entry.id   AF-A0A1Q7NJA7-F1
#
_cell.length_a   1.000
_cell.length_b   1.000
_cell.length_c   1.000
_cell.angle_alpha   90.00
_cell.angle_beta   90.00
_cell.angle_gamma   90.00
#
_symmetry.space_group_name_H-M   'P 1'
#
loop_
_entity.id
_entity.type
_entity.pdbx_description
1 polymer ?
#
loop_
_entity_poly.entity_id
_entity_poly.type
_entity_poly.pdbx_seq_one_letter_code
_entity_poly.pdbx_strand_id
1 'polypeptide(L)'
;MHFPLELPRKKEFDAVGFGLNAVDHLIVVPEYPAFDTKTRFIEYEKSAGGQTASAMTALQRLGLSTAYAGRFGSDEDGRFGLRAIQSEGVNLDFCETIDGADNQVAFIIIDARSGERTIIWDRDERLSYRPDEAPVELASRGRILHLDAHDPPACAVMARAAHESGAIVTADIDNIYEGLPELLPLVDVLITSSAFPHRMTGISDARASLVEMKARYGCEIVGVTLGAVVEIPPARETPFMRDSFTECCAAKTWRRA
;
A
#
# COMPACT_ATOMS: atom_id res chain seq x y z
N MET A 1 10.04 -11.54 -21.98
CA MET A 1 9.29 -11.64 -20.71
C MET A 1 7.82 -11.71 -21.08
N HIS A 2 7.12 -12.79 -20.75
CA HIS A 2 5.68 -12.92 -21.03
C HIS A 2 4.93 -12.53 -19.75
N PHE A 3 4.24 -11.39 -19.76
CA PHE A 3 3.39 -11.00 -18.64
C PHE A 3 2.12 -11.89 -18.68
N PRO A 4 1.76 -12.59 -17.60
CA PRO A 4 0.69 -13.59 -17.64
C PRO A 4 -0.73 -13.00 -17.65
N LEU A 5 -0.86 -11.68 -17.58
CA LEU A 5 -2.14 -10.98 -17.49
C LEU A 5 -2.34 -10.05 -18.69
N GLU A 6 -3.58 -9.96 -19.17
CA GLU A 6 -3.96 -9.02 -20.22
C GLU A 6 -4.70 -7.83 -19.60
N LEU A 7 -4.17 -6.61 -19.78
CA LEU A 7 -4.83 -5.41 -19.28
C LEU A 7 -6.10 -5.10 -20.09
N PRO A 8 -7.24 -4.83 -19.43
CA PRO A 8 -8.44 -4.37 -20.11
C PRO A 8 -8.17 -3.13 -20.95
N ARG A 9 -8.80 -3.06 -22.13
CA ARG A 9 -8.79 -1.86 -22.99
C ARG A 9 -10.04 -1.03 -22.70
N LYS A 10 -9.91 0.30 -22.75
CA LYS A 10 -11.02 1.28 -22.65
C LYS A 10 -11.78 1.25 -21.31
N LYS A 11 -11.08 1.58 -20.22
CA LYS A 11 -11.67 1.92 -18.92
C LYS A 11 -11.50 3.43 -18.68
N GLU A 12 -12.22 3.97 -17.70
CA GLU A 12 -12.16 5.40 -17.35
C GLU A 12 -10.80 5.76 -16.73
N PHE A 13 -10.30 4.88 -15.86
CA PHE A 13 -9.01 5.04 -15.18
C PHE A 13 -8.05 3.91 -15.54
N ASP A 14 -6.76 4.22 -15.60
CA ASP A 14 -5.72 3.20 -15.75
C ASP A 14 -5.59 2.36 -14.48
N ALA A 15 -5.68 3.00 -13.31
CA ALA A 15 -5.69 2.33 -12.02
C ALA A 15 -6.68 3.02 -11.06
N VAL A 16 -7.32 2.21 -10.24
CA VAL A 16 -8.13 2.67 -9.11
C VAL A 16 -7.61 2.05 -7.82
N GLY A 17 -7.58 2.84 -6.75
CA GLY A 17 -7.11 2.41 -5.44
C GLY A 17 -8.24 2.38 -4.43
N PHE A 18 -8.31 1.33 -3.61
CA PHE A 18 -9.17 1.27 -2.44
C PHE A 18 -8.37 0.82 -1.22
N GLY A 19 -8.33 1.66 -0.19
CA GLY A 19 -7.55 1.39 1.01
C GLY A 19 -7.19 2.66 1.78
N LEU A 20 -6.11 2.58 2.55
CA LEU A 20 -5.69 3.58 3.50
C LEU A 20 -5.05 4.82 2.88
N ASN A 21 -5.21 5.90 3.63
CA ASN A 21 -4.37 7.10 3.64
C ASN A 21 -3.89 7.31 5.07
N ALA A 22 -2.79 8.03 5.24
CA ALA A 22 -2.27 8.41 6.55
C ALA A 22 -1.56 9.76 6.48
N VAL A 23 -1.28 10.35 7.63
CA VAL A 23 -0.37 11.48 7.77
C VAL A 23 0.83 11.05 8.60
N ASP A 24 2.00 11.10 7.98
CA ASP A 24 3.25 10.64 8.56
C ASP A 24 4.04 11.83 9.11
N HIS A 25 4.46 11.72 10.36
CA HIS A 25 5.33 12.62 11.08
C HIS A 25 6.71 11.96 11.18
N LEU A 26 7.58 12.25 10.22
CA LEU A 26 8.93 11.71 10.15
C LEU A 26 9.86 12.54 11.03
N ILE A 27 10.53 11.88 11.96
CA ILE A 27 11.44 12.49 12.93
C ILE A 27 12.78 11.77 12.83
N VAL A 28 13.77 12.43 12.23
CA VAL A 28 15.13 11.92 12.16
C VAL A 28 15.84 12.25 13.47
N VAL A 29 16.39 11.26 14.15
CA VAL A 29 17.12 11.41 15.41
C VAL A 29 18.57 10.95 15.27
N PRO A 30 19.52 11.49 16.06
CA PRO A 30 20.93 11.06 15.99
C PRO A 30 21.14 9.58 16.31
N GLU A 31 20.28 9.01 17.15
CA GLU A 31 20.18 7.60 17.49
C GLU A 31 18.80 7.36 18.11
N TYR A 32 18.32 6.11 18.09
CA TYR A 32 17.05 5.77 18.70
C TYR A 32 17.01 6.16 20.20
N PRO A 33 15.95 6.88 20.66
CA PRO A 33 15.94 7.42 22.02
C PRO A 33 15.85 6.32 23.07
N ALA A 34 16.68 6.42 24.10
CA ALA A 34 16.55 5.56 25.27
C ALA A 34 15.35 5.99 26.15
N PHE A 35 14.82 5.05 26.94
CA PHE A 35 13.75 5.36 27.89
C PHE A 35 14.17 6.47 28.86
N ASP A 36 13.22 7.35 29.19
CA ASP A 36 13.40 8.48 30.11
C ASP A 36 14.52 9.47 29.71
N THR A 37 14.64 9.73 28.40
CA THR A 37 15.58 10.73 27.87
C THR A 37 14.89 11.86 27.12
N LYS A 38 15.62 12.96 26.91
CA LYS A 38 15.20 14.08 26.06
C LYS A 38 16.14 14.18 24.87
N THR A 39 15.69 13.72 23.71
CA THR A 39 16.48 13.73 22.48
C THR A 39 16.05 14.88 21.58
N ARG A 40 17.02 15.65 21.09
CA ARG A 40 16.78 16.65 20.05
C ARG A 40 16.75 15.97 18.69
N PHE A 41 15.72 16.20 17.89
CA PHE A 41 15.66 15.72 16.51
C PHE A 41 16.64 16.49 15.60
N ILE A 42 17.07 15.84 14.52
CA ILE A 42 17.87 16.42 13.43
C ILE A 42 16.93 17.09 12.43
N GLU A 43 15.91 16.35 11.99
CA GLU A 43 14.95 16.79 10.97
C GLU A 43 13.55 16.34 11.34
N TYR A 44 12.57 17.13 10.92
CA TYR A 44 11.15 16.84 11.06
C TYR A 44 10.44 17.15 9.75
N GLU A 45 9.67 16.19 9.25
CA GLU A 45 8.83 16.34 8.07
C GLU A 45 7.44 15.81 8.37
N LYS A 46 6.42 16.54 7.90
CA LYS A 46 5.03 16.09 7.88
C LYS A 46 4.65 15.78 6.43
N SER A 47 4.29 14.54 6.14
CA SER A 47 3.95 14.08 4.79
C SER A 47 2.59 13.41 4.76
N ALA A 48 1.88 13.53 3.64
CA ALA A 48 0.74 12.66 3.36
C ALA A 48 1.27 11.30 2.89
N GLY A 49 0.63 10.24 3.33
CA GLY A 49 1.05 8.86 3.13
C GLY A 49 -0.13 7.89 3.07
N GLY A 50 0.12 6.65 3.52
CA GLY A 50 -0.77 5.51 3.36
C GLY A 50 -0.54 4.79 2.03
N GLN A 51 -0.54 3.45 2.08
CA GLN A 51 -0.09 2.58 1.00
C GLN A 51 -0.85 2.84 -0.31
N THR A 52 -2.18 2.75 -0.26
CA THR A 52 -3.02 2.93 -1.46
C THR A 52 -3.00 4.37 -1.97
N ALA A 53 -3.14 5.36 -1.10
CA ALA A 53 -3.10 6.78 -1.49
C ALA A 53 -1.76 7.16 -2.15
N SER A 54 -0.64 6.65 -1.61
CA SER A 54 0.71 6.86 -2.16
C SER A 54 0.88 6.17 -3.51
N ALA A 55 0.37 4.94 -3.67
CA ALA A 55 0.41 4.23 -4.94
C ALA A 55 -0.35 4.99 -6.04
N MET A 56 -1.56 5.48 -5.76
CA MET A 56 -2.33 6.26 -6.72
C MET A 56 -1.63 7.57 -7.09
N THR A 57 -1.09 8.28 -6.10
CA THR A 57 -0.28 9.49 -6.33
C THR A 57 0.94 9.21 -7.21
N ALA A 58 1.67 8.11 -6.96
CA ALA A 58 2.83 7.73 -7.76
C ALA A 58 2.46 7.43 -9.21
N LEU A 59 1.38 6.67 -9.43
CA LEU A 59 0.88 6.38 -10.78
C LEU A 59 0.41 7.64 -11.51
N GLN A 60 -0.24 8.56 -10.81
CA GLN A 60 -0.66 9.86 -11.34
C GLN A 60 0.56 10.68 -11.81
N ARG A 61 1.63 10.74 -11.00
CA ARG A 61 2.90 11.40 -11.36
C ARG A 61 3.60 10.75 -12.57
N LEU A 62 3.39 9.46 -12.79
CA LEU A 62 3.86 8.74 -13.98
C LEU A 62 3.00 9.00 -15.24
N GLY A 63 1.98 9.85 -15.14
CA GLY A 63 1.13 10.25 -16.26
C GLY A 63 -0.04 9.31 -16.53
N LEU A 64 -0.39 8.44 -15.58
CA LEU A 64 -1.55 7.56 -15.66
C LEU A 64 -2.80 8.24 -15.09
N SER A 65 -3.98 7.88 -15.60
CA SER A 65 -5.25 8.34 -15.04
C SER A 65 -5.61 7.51 -13.81
N THR A 66 -5.74 8.14 -12.63
CA THR A 66 -6.03 7.43 -11.38
C THR A 66 -7.24 7.97 -10.62
N ALA A 67 -7.89 7.08 -9.88
CA ALA A 67 -8.94 7.42 -8.92
C ALA A 67 -8.74 6.66 -7.60
N TYR A 68 -9.14 7.27 -6.49
CA TYR A 68 -8.96 6.73 -5.15
C TYR A 68 -10.27 6.75 -4.36
N ALA A 69 -10.52 5.67 -3.65
CA ALA A 69 -11.54 5.56 -2.61
C ALA A 69 -10.88 5.31 -1.27
N GLY A 70 -11.13 6.22 -0.33
CA GLY A 70 -10.74 6.10 1.06
C GLY A 70 -11.49 7.08 1.94
N ARG A 71 -11.48 6.81 3.24
CA ARG A 71 -12.07 7.67 4.27
C ARG A 71 -11.01 8.56 4.88
N PHE A 72 -11.32 9.85 5.00
CA PHE A 72 -10.51 10.84 5.68
C PHE A 72 -11.19 11.26 6.99
N GLY A 73 -10.41 11.49 8.02
CA GLY A 73 -10.86 12.18 9.23
C GLY A 73 -11.31 13.61 8.93
N SER A 74 -12.21 14.13 9.76
CA SER A 74 -12.63 15.55 9.71
C SER A 74 -11.68 16.49 10.48
N ASP A 75 -10.60 15.94 11.02
CA ASP A 75 -9.54 16.63 11.76
C ASP A 75 -8.57 17.41 10.84
N GLU A 76 -7.49 17.96 11.40
CA GLU A 76 -6.51 18.71 10.59
C GLU A 76 -5.69 17.81 9.67
N ASP A 77 -5.39 16.59 10.12
CA ASP A 77 -4.60 15.62 9.38
C ASP A 77 -5.39 15.04 8.19
N GLY A 78 -6.66 14.71 8.36
CA GLY A 78 -7.51 14.27 7.26
C GLY A 78 -7.67 15.36 6.20
N ARG A 79 -7.86 16.62 6.61
CA ARG A 79 -7.88 17.76 5.68
C ARG A 79 -6.53 17.99 4.98
N PHE A 80 -5.41 17.75 5.67
CA PHE A 80 -4.07 17.85 5.07
C PHE A 80 -3.84 16.75 4.03
N GLY A 81 -4.11 15.49 4.38
CA GLY A 81 -3.99 14.34 3.48
C GLY A 81 -4.88 14.48 2.24
N LEU A 82 -6.15 14.87 2.43
CA LEU A 82 -7.09 15.07 1.33
C LEU A 82 -6.61 16.15 0.34
N ARG A 83 -6.13 17.29 0.84
CA ARG A 83 -5.58 18.36 -0.02
C ARG A 83 -4.31 17.91 -0.76
N ALA A 84 -3.46 17.12 -0.10
CA ALA A 84 -2.22 16.64 -0.70
C ALA A 84 -2.51 15.75 -1.91
N ILE A 85 -3.32 14.71 -1.76
CA ILE A 85 -3.68 13.83 -2.88
C ILE A 85 -4.49 14.55 -3.97
N GLN A 86 -5.34 15.51 -3.59
CA GLN A 86 -6.08 16.34 -4.55
C GLN A 86 -5.14 17.18 -5.42
N SER A 87 -4.05 17.72 -4.84
CA SER A 87 -3.09 18.55 -5.57
C SER A 87 -2.27 17.78 -6.62
N GLU A 88 -2.21 16.45 -6.48
CA GLU A 88 -1.56 15.55 -7.44
C GLU A 88 -2.45 15.24 -8.65
N GLY A 89 -3.74 15.59 -8.59
CA GLY A 89 -4.70 15.38 -9.67
C GLY A 89 -5.33 13.99 -9.72
N VAL A 90 -5.22 13.21 -8.64
CA VAL A 90 -5.97 11.95 -8.47
C VAL A 90 -7.47 12.28 -8.38
N ASN A 91 -8.34 11.50 -9.04
CA ASN A 91 -9.78 11.64 -8.87
C ASN A 91 -10.22 11.13 -7.49
N LEU A 92 -10.97 11.96 -6.76
CA LEU A 92 -11.39 11.70 -5.37
C LEU A 92 -12.92 11.66 -5.22
N ASP A 93 -13.66 11.46 -6.31
CA ASP A 93 -15.14 11.48 -6.29
C ASP A 93 -15.73 10.35 -5.41
N PHE A 94 -14.91 9.34 -5.08
CA PHE A 94 -15.27 8.19 -4.24
C PHE A 94 -14.65 8.25 -2.83
N CYS A 95 -14.02 9.38 -2.47
CA CYS A 95 -13.52 9.60 -1.12
C CYS A 95 -14.61 10.15 -0.20
N GLU A 96 -14.55 9.79 1.08
CA GLU A 96 -15.49 10.24 2.10
C GLU A 96 -14.74 10.99 3.20
N THR A 97 -15.37 12.01 3.79
CA THR A 97 -14.89 12.63 5.04
C THR A 97 -15.82 12.21 6.16
N ILE A 98 -15.27 11.57 7.19
CA ILE A 98 -16.03 11.04 8.31
C ILE A 98 -16.03 12.07 9.45
N ASP A 99 -17.21 12.64 9.72
CA ASP A 99 -17.38 13.67 10.73
C ASP A 99 -17.04 13.17 12.15
N GLY A 100 -16.26 13.99 12.86
CA GLY A 100 -15.77 13.70 14.20
C GLY A 100 -14.71 12.61 14.29
N ALA A 101 -14.29 11.97 13.19
CA ALA A 101 -13.20 10.98 13.18
C ALA A 101 -11.83 11.65 13.00
N ASP A 102 -10.83 11.12 13.71
CA ASP A 102 -9.43 11.50 13.54
C ASP A 102 -8.82 10.66 12.40
N ASN A 103 -7.98 11.29 11.58
CA ASN A 103 -7.34 10.59 10.47
C ASN A 103 -6.28 9.62 11.00
N GLN A 104 -5.90 8.64 10.18
CA GLN A 104 -4.73 7.84 10.51
C GLN A 104 -3.49 8.73 10.57
N VAL A 105 -2.73 8.58 11.65
CA VAL A 105 -1.46 9.27 11.87
C VAL A 105 -0.37 8.27 12.21
N ALA A 106 0.86 8.56 11.79
CA ALA A 106 2.04 7.80 12.19
C ALA A 106 3.17 8.74 12.62
N PHE A 107 3.79 8.43 13.75
CA PHE A 107 5.04 9.03 14.20
C PHE A 107 6.17 8.06 13.89
N ILE A 108 7.04 8.47 12.95
CA ILE A 108 8.09 7.62 12.40
C ILE A 108 9.43 8.15 12.91
N ILE A 109 10.05 7.41 13.83
CA ILE A 109 11.38 7.71 14.34
C ILE A 109 12.39 7.03 13.42
N ILE A 110 13.30 7.80 12.85
CA ILE A 110 14.36 7.32 11.96
C ILE A 110 15.70 7.52 12.66
N ASP A 111 16.41 6.42 12.93
CA ASP A 111 17.77 6.47 13.48
C ASP A 111 18.75 6.83 12.35
N ALA A 112 19.41 7.99 12.46
CA ALA A 112 20.34 8.48 11.45
C ALA A 112 21.61 7.60 11.30
N ARG A 113 21.96 6.77 12.30
CA ARG A 113 23.14 5.89 12.24
C ARG A 113 22.86 4.62 11.46
N SER A 114 21.69 4.02 11.68
CA SER A 114 21.34 2.72 11.08
C SER A 114 20.42 2.84 9.87
N GLY A 115 19.66 3.94 9.76
CA GLY A 115 18.57 4.10 8.80
C GLY A 115 17.29 3.34 9.19
N GLU A 116 17.30 2.62 10.32
CA GLU A 116 16.17 1.84 10.80
C GLU A 116 15.03 2.76 11.26
N ARG A 117 13.80 2.26 11.13
CA ARG A 117 12.57 3.01 11.39
C ARG A 117 11.76 2.33 12.48
N THR A 118 11.23 3.12 13.40
CA THR A 118 10.18 2.70 14.32
C THR A 118 8.93 3.52 14.04
N ILE A 119 7.82 2.83 13.83
CA ILE A 119 6.54 3.43 13.47
C ILE A 119 5.58 3.25 14.64
N ILE A 120 5.06 4.36 15.15
CA ILE A 120 4.01 4.40 16.16
C ILE A 120 2.81 5.05 15.50
N TRP A 121 1.69 4.37 15.42
CA TRP A 121 0.55 4.83 14.64
C TRP A 121 -0.76 4.61 15.38
N ASP A 122 -1.76 5.39 15.00
CA ASP A 122 -3.14 5.22 15.42
C ASP A 122 -4.08 5.49 14.23
N ARG A 123 -5.26 4.88 14.28
CA ARG A 123 -6.31 5.05 13.27
C ARG A 123 -7.66 4.88 13.92
N ASP A 124 -8.53 5.87 13.72
CA ASP A 124 -9.91 5.78 14.18
C ASP A 124 -10.66 4.64 13.47
N GLU A 125 -11.29 3.76 14.26
CA GLU A 125 -12.07 2.63 13.76
C GLU A 125 -13.24 3.05 12.86
N ARG A 126 -13.76 4.29 13.01
CA ARG A 126 -14.83 4.82 12.17
C ARG A 126 -14.43 5.02 10.71
N LEU A 127 -13.13 5.05 10.42
CA LEU A 127 -12.62 5.11 9.06
C LEU A 127 -12.67 3.75 8.34
N SER A 128 -12.89 2.65 9.06
CA SER A 128 -12.96 1.31 8.46
C SER A 128 -14.20 1.16 7.59
N TYR A 129 -14.06 0.45 6.47
CA TYR A 129 -15.17 0.10 5.59
C TYR A 129 -15.83 -1.22 6.00
N ARG A 130 -17.17 -1.20 6.08
CA ARG A 130 -17.95 -2.45 6.07
C ARG A 130 -18.12 -2.96 4.64
N PRO A 131 -18.32 -4.28 4.42
CA PRO A 131 -18.50 -4.84 3.07
C PRO A 131 -19.58 -4.16 2.22
N ASP A 132 -20.69 -3.78 2.84
CA ASP A 132 -21.84 -3.10 2.21
C ASP A 132 -21.63 -1.60 1.97
N GLU A 133 -20.55 -1.03 2.48
CA GLU A 133 -20.16 0.37 2.29
C GLU A 133 -19.07 0.52 1.21
N ALA A 134 -18.51 -0.59 0.73
CA ALA A 134 -17.46 -0.59 -0.27
C ALA A 134 -17.95 0.06 -1.60
N PRO A 135 -17.23 1.04 -2.17
CA PRO A 135 -17.65 1.75 -3.37
C PRO A 135 -17.36 0.94 -4.65
N VAL A 136 -18.07 -0.19 -4.83
CA VAL A 136 -17.85 -1.17 -5.91
C VAL A 136 -17.90 -0.58 -7.31
N GLU A 137 -18.63 0.52 -7.49
CA GLU A 137 -18.72 1.24 -8.76
C GLU A 137 -17.33 1.70 -9.24
N LEU A 138 -16.45 2.09 -8.32
CA LEU A 138 -15.07 2.49 -8.64
C LEU A 138 -14.26 1.31 -9.20
N ALA A 139 -14.40 0.12 -8.60
CA ALA A 139 -13.67 -1.08 -9.02
C ALA A 139 -13.92 -1.40 -10.50
N SER A 140 -15.13 -1.15 -10.99
CA SER A 140 -15.52 -1.40 -12.38
C SER A 140 -14.90 -0.42 -13.40
N ARG A 141 -14.46 0.76 -12.95
CA ARG A 141 -13.99 1.87 -13.79
C ARG A 141 -12.49 1.86 -14.06
N GLY A 142 -11.72 1.04 -13.34
CA GLY A 142 -10.28 0.86 -13.53
C GLY A 142 -9.92 -0.30 -14.46
N ARG A 143 -8.72 -0.25 -15.04
CA ARG A 143 -8.08 -1.44 -15.66
C ARG A 143 -7.44 -2.32 -14.59
N ILE A 144 -6.96 -1.67 -13.52
CA ILE A 144 -6.35 -2.28 -12.35
C ILE A 144 -7.07 -1.74 -11.10
N LEU A 145 -7.43 -2.63 -10.18
CA LEU A 145 -7.75 -2.30 -8.79
C LEU A 145 -6.51 -2.57 -7.92
N HIS A 146 -6.12 -1.61 -7.09
CA HIS A 146 -5.05 -1.75 -6.11
C HIS A 146 -5.58 -1.65 -4.69
N LEU A 147 -5.10 -2.55 -3.82
CA LEU A 147 -5.57 -2.73 -2.44
C LEU A 147 -4.39 -2.83 -1.47
N ASP A 148 -4.54 -2.33 -0.24
CA ASP A 148 -3.60 -2.58 0.87
C ASP A 148 -4.14 -3.57 1.92
N ALA A 149 -5.37 -4.04 1.73
CA ALA A 149 -6.02 -5.07 2.54
C ALA A 149 -6.21 -4.72 4.02
N HIS A 150 -6.24 -3.44 4.41
CA HIS A 150 -6.48 -3.06 5.80
C HIS A 150 -7.92 -3.37 6.28
N ASP A 151 -8.90 -3.36 5.35
CA ASP A 151 -10.29 -3.79 5.58
C ASP A 151 -10.60 -5.01 4.69
N PRO A 152 -10.10 -6.24 5.00
CA PRO A 152 -10.16 -7.37 4.07
C PRO A 152 -11.57 -7.73 3.57
N PRO A 153 -12.63 -7.74 4.42
CA PRO A 153 -13.98 -8.05 3.94
C PRO A 153 -14.50 -7.07 2.88
N ALA A 154 -14.24 -5.76 3.05
CA ALA A 154 -14.60 -4.75 2.05
C ALA A 154 -13.72 -4.84 0.80
N CYS A 155 -12.42 -5.10 0.97
CA CYS A 155 -11.51 -5.36 -0.13
C CYS A 155 -11.95 -6.56 -0.98
N ALA A 156 -12.48 -7.62 -0.36
CA ALA A 156 -12.96 -8.79 -1.08
C ALA A 156 -14.19 -8.49 -1.94
N VAL A 157 -15.09 -7.61 -1.47
CA VAL A 157 -16.23 -7.12 -2.27
C VAL A 157 -15.74 -6.30 -3.47
N MET A 158 -14.79 -5.39 -3.25
CA MET A 158 -14.17 -4.61 -4.33
C MET A 158 -13.47 -5.51 -5.37
N ALA A 159 -12.73 -6.53 -4.91
CA ALA A 159 -12.01 -7.45 -5.79
C ALA A 159 -12.96 -8.28 -6.67
N ARG A 160 -14.08 -8.77 -6.11
CA ARG A 160 -15.11 -9.47 -6.91
C ARG A 160 -15.70 -8.55 -7.98
N ALA A 161 -16.06 -7.32 -7.63
CA ALA A 161 -16.59 -6.34 -8.57
C ALA A 161 -15.58 -5.98 -9.68
N ALA A 162 -14.29 -5.86 -9.32
CA ALA A 162 -13.22 -5.66 -10.30
C ALA A 162 -13.16 -6.82 -11.30
N HIS A 163 -13.15 -8.07 -10.82
CA HIS A 163 -13.13 -9.27 -11.67
C HIS A 163 -14.36 -9.39 -12.57
N GLU A 164 -15.55 -9.11 -12.06
CA GLU A 164 -16.79 -9.10 -12.86
C GLU A 164 -16.72 -8.10 -14.02
N SER A 165 -15.95 -7.03 -13.86
CA SER A 165 -15.71 -6.02 -14.89
C SER A 165 -14.47 -6.30 -15.77
N GLY A 166 -13.77 -7.40 -15.51
CA GLY A 166 -12.53 -7.81 -16.18
C GLY A 166 -11.26 -7.08 -15.71
N ALA A 167 -11.32 -6.27 -14.65
CA ALA A 167 -10.14 -5.59 -14.11
C ALA A 167 -9.19 -6.57 -13.41
N ILE A 168 -7.89 -6.24 -13.42
CA ILE A 168 -6.86 -6.96 -12.69
C ILE A 168 -6.85 -6.48 -11.24
N VAL A 169 -6.81 -7.39 -10.28
CA VAL A 169 -6.71 -7.08 -8.85
C VAL A 169 -5.26 -7.24 -8.38
N THR A 170 -4.72 -6.17 -7.82
CA THR A 170 -3.39 -6.14 -7.22
C THR A 170 -3.50 -5.79 -5.75
N ALA A 171 -2.61 -6.34 -4.92
CA ALA A 171 -2.54 -5.99 -3.52
C ALA A 171 -1.10 -5.83 -3.04
N ASP A 172 -0.85 -4.83 -2.20
CA ASP A 172 0.39 -4.65 -1.44
C ASP A 172 0.10 -4.84 0.05
N ILE A 173 0.51 -5.98 0.62
CA ILE A 173 0.13 -6.37 1.97
C ILE A 173 1.37 -6.56 2.85
N ASP A 174 1.42 -5.83 3.95
CA ASP A 174 2.54 -5.80 4.88
C ASP A 174 2.22 -6.42 6.25
N ASN A 175 0.95 -6.72 6.54
CA ASN A 175 0.49 -7.26 7.83
C ASN A 175 -0.65 -8.28 7.69
N ILE A 176 -0.85 -9.10 8.75
CA ILE A 176 -1.90 -10.11 8.80
C ILE A 176 -3.16 -9.49 9.41
N TYR A 177 -4.24 -9.44 8.63
CA TYR A 177 -5.55 -8.96 9.04
C TYR A 177 -6.59 -10.09 9.06
N GLU A 178 -7.61 -9.93 9.89
CA GLU A 178 -8.75 -10.85 9.91
C GLU A 178 -9.54 -10.75 8.58
N GLY A 179 -9.81 -11.89 7.95
CA GLY A 179 -10.49 -11.96 6.65
C GLY A 179 -9.59 -12.05 5.42
N LEU A 180 -8.25 -11.96 5.58
CA LEU A 180 -7.31 -12.16 4.46
C LEU A 180 -7.51 -13.46 3.67
N PRO A 181 -7.79 -14.63 4.28
CA PRO A 181 -8.02 -15.86 3.52
C PRO A 181 -9.17 -15.79 2.50
N GLU A 182 -10.12 -14.86 2.65
CA GLU A 182 -11.21 -14.64 1.70
C GLU A 182 -10.83 -13.68 0.58
N LEU A 183 -9.95 -12.72 0.86
CA LEU A 183 -9.45 -11.73 -0.10
C LEU A 183 -8.34 -12.31 -1.00
N LEU A 184 -7.36 -13.01 -0.43
CA LEU A 184 -6.17 -13.46 -1.17
C LEU A 184 -6.49 -14.31 -2.41
N PRO A 185 -7.51 -15.20 -2.43
CA PRO A 185 -7.92 -15.91 -3.64
C PRO A 185 -8.43 -15.03 -4.79
N LEU A 186 -8.71 -13.76 -4.52
CA LEU A 186 -9.20 -12.77 -5.48
C LEU A 186 -8.08 -11.84 -5.98
N VAL A 187 -6.83 -12.05 -5.54
CA VAL A 187 -5.69 -11.20 -5.93
C VAL A 187 -4.90 -11.86 -7.05
N ASP A 188 -4.78 -11.17 -8.19
CA ASP A 188 -4.01 -11.65 -9.35
C ASP A 188 -2.51 -11.39 -9.17
N VAL A 189 -2.16 -10.20 -8.63
CA VAL A 189 -0.78 -9.80 -8.35
C VAL A 189 -0.65 -9.41 -6.89
N LEU A 190 0.06 -10.24 -6.12
CA LEU A 190 0.29 -10.03 -4.70
C LEU A 190 1.73 -9.60 -4.44
N ILE A 191 1.94 -8.39 -3.95
CA ILE A 191 3.22 -7.88 -3.45
C ILE A 191 3.13 -7.80 -1.93
N THR A 192 4.23 -8.14 -1.26
CA THR A 192 4.24 -8.25 0.20
C THR A 192 5.56 -7.78 0.80
N SER A 193 5.57 -7.50 2.10
CA SER A 193 6.81 -7.30 2.85
C SER A 193 7.55 -8.62 3.08
N SER A 194 8.88 -8.56 3.28
CA SER A 194 9.76 -9.73 3.45
C SER A 194 9.30 -10.75 4.50
N ALA A 195 8.68 -10.28 5.59
CA ALA A 195 8.21 -11.13 6.69
C ALA A 195 6.82 -11.74 6.46
N PHE A 196 6.01 -11.17 5.55
CA PHE A 196 4.61 -11.55 5.39
C PHE A 196 4.42 -13.00 4.90
N PRO A 197 5.11 -13.50 3.85
CA PRO A 197 4.96 -14.88 3.39
C PRO A 197 5.23 -15.92 4.48
N HIS A 198 6.25 -15.68 5.30
CA HIS A 198 6.57 -16.53 6.43
C HIS A 198 5.43 -16.55 7.46
N ARG A 199 4.93 -15.38 7.87
CA ARG A 199 3.82 -15.29 8.84
C ARG A 199 2.54 -15.96 8.34
N MET A 200 2.25 -15.86 7.04
CA MET A 200 1.05 -16.45 6.45
C MET A 200 1.14 -17.97 6.28
N THR A 201 2.33 -18.50 5.98
CA THR A 201 2.50 -19.91 5.61
C THR A 201 3.12 -20.77 6.71
N GLY A 202 3.84 -20.17 7.65
CA GLY A 202 4.72 -20.84 8.61
C GLY A 202 6.05 -21.32 8.01
N ILE A 203 6.31 -21.10 6.71
CA ILE A 203 7.50 -21.59 6.01
C ILE A 203 8.62 -20.54 6.10
N SER A 204 9.78 -20.90 6.63
CA SER A 204 10.92 -19.97 6.81
C SER A 204 11.69 -19.68 5.52
N ASP A 205 11.74 -20.63 4.57
CA ASP A 205 12.39 -20.38 3.28
C ASP A 205 11.57 -19.40 2.45
N ALA A 206 12.20 -18.28 2.06
CA ALA A 206 11.52 -17.17 1.38
C ALA A 206 10.93 -17.62 0.03
N ARG A 207 11.64 -18.45 -0.73
CA ARG A 207 11.15 -18.90 -2.04
C ARG A 207 10.02 -19.91 -1.90
N ALA A 208 10.15 -20.86 -0.97
CA ALA A 208 9.14 -21.87 -0.71
C ALA A 208 7.84 -21.26 -0.16
N SER A 209 7.94 -20.25 0.71
CA SER A 209 6.75 -19.53 1.22
C SER A 209 6.02 -18.79 0.10
N LEU A 210 6.71 -18.12 -0.83
CA LEU A 210 6.08 -17.50 -2.00
C LEU A 210 5.42 -18.53 -2.95
N VAL A 211 6.07 -19.67 -3.18
CA VAL A 211 5.50 -20.76 -3.99
C VAL A 211 4.24 -21.33 -3.33
N GLU A 212 4.26 -21.51 -2.02
CA GLU A 212 3.10 -21.97 -1.24
C GLU A 212 1.96 -20.95 -1.29
N MET A 213 2.24 -19.66 -1.13
CA MET A 213 1.23 -18.61 -1.26
C MET A 213 0.57 -18.63 -2.63
N LYS A 214 1.37 -18.68 -3.70
CA LYS A 214 0.85 -18.80 -5.07
C LYS A 214 -0.02 -20.05 -5.23
N ALA A 215 0.41 -21.20 -4.71
CA ALA A 215 -0.34 -22.44 -4.82
C ALA A 215 -1.65 -22.43 -4.01
N ARG A 216 -1.61 -21.86 -2.81
CA ARG A 216 -2.73 -21.83 -1.85
C ARG A 216 -3.81 -20.84 -2.25
N TYR A 217 -3.42 -19.67 -2.77
CA TYR A 217 -4.34 -18.58 -3.09
C TYR A 217 -4.55 -18.38 -4.60
N GLY A 218 -3.76 -19.03 -5.45
CA GLY A 218 -4.00 -18.99 -6.91
C GLY A 218 -3.56 -17.71 -7.61
N CYS A 219 -2.83 -16.82 -6.93
CA CYS A 219 -2.33 -15.58 -7.53
C CYS A 219 -1.43 -15.87 -8.75
N GLU A 220 -1.63 -15.13 -9.84
CA GLU A 220 -0.80 -15.25 -11.05
C GLU A 220 0.64 -14.78 -10.81
N ILE A 221 0.81 -13.74 -9.99
CA ILE A 221 2.11 -13.22 -9.57
C ILE A 221 2.12 -13.06 -8.05
N VAL A 222 3.18 -13.56 -7.41
CA VAL A 222 3.47 -13.30 -6.00
C VAL A 222 4.91 -12.81 -5.90
N GLY A 223 5.09 -11.67 -5.25
CA GLY A 223 6.37 -10.99 -5.07
C GLY A 223 6.56 -10.48 -3.66
N VAL A 224 7.81 -10.19 -3.33
CA VAL A 224 8.21 -9.67 -2.03
C VAL A 224 9.18 -8.53 -2.21
N THR A 225 9.00 -7.45 -1.45
CA THR A 225 9.98 -6.36 -1.40
C THR A 225 11.10 -6.73 -0.43
N LEU A 226 12.35 -6.58 -0.86
CA LEU A 226 13.53 -6.87 -0.04
C LEU A 226 14.06 -5.64 0.71
N GLY A 227 13.37 -4.50 0.58
CA GLY A 227 13.84 -3.21 1.06
C GLY A 227 15.10 -2.73 0.32
N ALA A 228 15.64 -1.61 0.80
CA ALA A 228 16.94 -1.08 0.40
C ALA A 228 17.75 -0.76 1.66
N VAL A 229 19.07 -0.85 1.54
CA VAL A 229 19.98 -0.14 2.47
C VAL A 229 19.85 1.34 2.12
N VAL A 230 19.12 2.12 2.92
CA VAL A 230 18.96 3.56 2.68
C VAL A 230 20.25 4.26 3.11
N GLU A 231 21.10 4.63 2.16
CA GLU A 231 22.12 5.66 2.39
C GLU A 231 21.43 7.03 2.36
N ILE A 232 21.39 7.71 3.51
CA ILE A 232 20.87 9.08 3.62
C ILE A 232 21.97 10.03 3.10
N PRO A 233 21.80 10.71 1.96
CA PRO A 233 22.73 11.75 1.54
C PRO A 233 22.62 12.99 2.45
N PRO A 234 23.69 13.79 2.62
CA PRO A 234 23.62 15.03 3.36
C PRO A 234 22.67 16.06 2.70
N ALA A 235 21.95 16.80 3.55
CA ALA A 235 20.75 17.62 3.31
C ALA A 235 20.84 18.81 2.32
N ARG A 236 21.73 18.80 1.32
CA ARG A 236 21.85 19.89 0.32
C ARG A 236 21.56 19.49 -1.11
N GLU A 237 21.15 18.25 -1.36
CA GLU A 237 20.63 17.84 -2.65
C GLU A 237 19.17 17.36 -2.49
N THR A 238 18.31 17.85 -3.37
CA THR A 238 16.85 17.63 -3.53
C THR A 238 16.35 16.21 -3.21
N PRO A 239 15.09 16.04 -2.76
CA PRO A 239 14.63 14.75 -2.23
C PRO A 239 14.61 13.65 -3.29
N PHE A 240 15.54 12.73 -3.04
CA PHE A 240 15.58 11.30 -3.26
C PHE A 240 14.26 10.59 -3.61
N MET A 241 14.27 9.95 -4.78
CA MET A 241 13.79 8.58 -4.98
C MET A 241 14.88 7.90 -5.82
N ARG A 242 15.66 7.00 -5.22
CA ARG A 242 16.62 6.15 -5.95
C ARG A 242 16.14 4.71 -5.86
N ASP A 243 16.20 4.06 -7.01
CA ASP A 243 15.63 2.77 -7.32
C ASP A 243 15.97 1.66 -6.32
N SER A 244 14.95 0.87 -5.95
CA SER A 244 15.16 -0.42 -5.30
C SER A 244 14.02 -1.38 -5.66
N PHE A 245 14.03 -1.84 -6.91
CA PHE A 245 13.37 -3.10 -7.30
C PHE A 245 14.46 -4.16 -7.47
N THR A 246 14.56 -5.08 -6.52
CA THR A 246 15.27 -6.34 -6.74
C THR A 246 14.20 -7.41 -6.92
N GLU A 247 13.89 -7.75 -8.18
CA GLU A 247 12.90 -8.76 -8.51
C GLU A 247 13.31 -10.14 -7.98
N CYS A 248 12.49 -10.73 -7.10
CA CYS A 248 12.40 -12.17 -6.94
C CYS A 248 11.02 -12.64 -7.42
N CYS A 249 10.78 -12.50 -8.72
CA CYS A 249 9.53 -12.93 -9.36
C CYS A 249 9.55 -14.46 -9.58
N ALA A 250 8.68 -15.20 -8.90
CA ALA A 250 8.49 -16.63 -9.13
C ALA A 250 7.55 -16.89 -10.34
N ALA A 251 8.00 -16.56 -11.54
CA ALA A 251 7.34 -16.97 -12.79
C ALA A 251 7.96 -18.29 -13.31
N LYS A 252 7.18 -19.39 -13.31
CA LYS A 252 7.58 -20.69 -13.88
C LYS A 252 7.35 -20.70 -15.40
N THR A 253 8.39 -20.92 -16.19
CA THR A 253 8.37 -21.83 -17.37
C THR A 253 9.79 -22.18 -17.78
N TRP A 254 10.28 -23.38 -17.46
CA TRP A 254 11.32 -24.05 -18.26
C TRP A 254 11.04 -25.56 -18.29
N ARG A 255 10.60 -26.04 -19.45
CA ARG A 255 10.51 -27.47 -19.78
C ARG A 255 11.95 -28.00 -19.92
N ARG A 256 12.21 -29.15 -19.30
CA ARG A 256 13.42 -29.94 -19.53
C ARG A 256 13.46 -30.42 -20.99
N ALA A 257 14.59 -30.22 -21.64
CA ALA A 257 15.21 -31.18 -22.55
C ALA A 257 16.70 -31.20 -22.20
#